data_AF-A0A222MWG8-F1
#
_entry.id   AF-A0A222MWG8-F1
#
_cell.length_a   1.000
_cell.length_b   1.000
_cell.length_c   1.000
_cell.angle_alpha   90.00
_cell.angle_beta   90.00
_cell.angle_gamma   90.00
#
_symmetry.space_group_name_H-M   'P 1'
#
loop_
_entity.id
_entity.type
_entity.pdbx_description
1 polymer ?
#
loop_
_entity_poly.entity_id
_entity_poly.type
_entity_poly.pdbx_seq_one_letter_code
_entity_poly.pdbx_strand_id
1 'polypeptide(L)' 'MQKLSQKEISSLVKRAGFKSKAEFSRFVGYKSDTVSKWGFVCEVPSWFLPLITMIIELRQELKRKE' A
#
# COMPACT_ATOMS: atom_id res chain seq x y z
N MET A 1 14.00 1.52 11.05
CA MET A 1 12.68 1.85 10.48
C MET A 1 12.89 2.29 9.04
N GLN A 2 12.49 1.50 8.04
CA GLN A 2 12.71 1.86 6.63
C GLN A 2 11.88 3.09 6.28
N LYS A 3 12.53 4.19 5.89
CA LYS A 3 11.85 5.40 5.42
C LYS A 3 11.42 5.19 3.96
N LEU A 4 10.19 4.73 3.77
CA LEU A 4 9.58 4.66 2.45
C LEU A 4 9.17 6.05 1.96
N SER A 5 9.54 6.38 0.73
CA SER A 5 9.10 7.58 0.03
C SER A 5 7.66 7.46 -0.47
N GLN A 6 7.03 8.60 -0.72
CA GLN A 6 5.71 8.69 -1.38
C GLN A 6 5.63 7.92 -2.71
N LYS A 7 6.74 7.90 -3.47
CA LYS A 7 6.82 7.21 -4.76
C LYS A 7 6.81 5.70 -4.57
N GLU A 8 7.57 5.19 -3.60
CA GLU A 8 7.60 3.76 -3.27
C GLU A 8 6.25 3.28 -2.74
N ILE A 9 5.62 4.03 -1.84
CA ILE A 9 4.27 3.73 -1.33
C ILE A 9 3.28 3.66 -2.51
N SER A 10 3.31 4.66 -3.40
CA SER A 10 2.42 4.66 -4.57
C SER A 10 2.67 3.48 -5.51
N SER A 11 3.92 3.05 -5.66
CA SER A 11 4.28 1.90 -6.49
C SER A 11 3.77 0.59 -5.87
N LEU A 12 3.99 0.39 -4.57
CA LEU A 12 3.51 -0.79 -3.84
C LEU A 12 1.98 -0.89 -3.86
N VAL A 13 1.28 0.21 -3.62
CA VAL A 13 -0.19 0.26 -3.69
C VAL A 13 -0.71 -0.16 -5.06
N LYS A 14 -0.08 0.33 -6.14
CA LYS A 14 -0.45 -0.06 -7.51
C LYS A 14 -0.14 -1.52 -7.81
N ARG A 15 1.03 -2.01 -7.37
CA ARG A 15 1.43 -3.43 -7.51
C ARG A 15 0.46 -4.36 -6.77
N ALA A 16 -0.08 -3.91 -5.63
CA ALA A 16 -1.09 -4.62 -4.87
C ALA A 16 -2.50 -4.56 -5.52
N GLY A 17 -2.63 -3.99 -6.73
CA GLY A 17 -3.87 -3.99 -7.50
C GLY A 17 -4.85 -2.89 -7.12
N PHE A 18 -4.47 -1.93 -6.28
CA PHE A 18 -5.29 -0.75 -6.00
C PHE A 18 -5.01 0.35 -7.04
N LYS A 19 -6.05 1.03 -7.49
CA LYS A 19 -5.98 2.12 -8.47
C LYS A 19 -5.31 3.37 -7.90
N SER A 20 -5.43 3.61 -6.59
CA SER A 20 -4.89 4.80 -5.94
C SER A 20 -4.57 4.61 -4.45
N LYS A 21 -3.74 5.52 -3.90
CA LYS A 21 -3.50 5.61 -2.44
C LYS A 21 -4.79 5.83 -1.66
N ALA A 22 -5.75 6.58 -2.22
CA ALA A 22 -7.04 6.83 -1.59
C ALA A 22 -7.92 5.57 -1.50
N GLU A 23 -7.87 4.71 -2.52
CA GLU A 23 -8.54 3.42 -2.48
C GLU A 23 -7.92 2.52 -1.41
N PHE A 24 -6.60 2.45 -1.35
CA PHE A 24 -5.91 1.70 -0.29
C PHE A 24 -6.23 2.26 1.11
N SER A 25 -6.26 3.59 1.28
CA SER A 25 -6.67 4.22 2.55
C SER A 25 -8.05 3.72 3.01
N ARG A 26 -9.03 3.69 2.10
CA ARG A 26 -10.38 3.21 2.42
C ARG A 26 -10.40 1.72 2.74
N PHE A 27 -9.63 0.93 1.99
CA PHE A 27 -9.49 -0.52 2.21
C PHE A 27 -9.01 -0.84 3.64
N VAL A 28 -8.05 -0.07 4.17
CA VAL A 28 -7.53 -0.25 5.53
C VAL A 28 -8.31 0.54 6.60
N GLY A 29 -9.43 1.17 6.26
CA GLY A 29 -10.30 1.88 7.20
C GLY A 29 -9.86 3.30 7.57
N TYR A 30 -8.97 3.92 6.80
CA TYR A 30 -8.56 5.32 7.01
C TYR A 30 -9.29 6.32 6.12
N LYS A 31 -9.15 7.61 6.46
CA LYS A 31 -9.52 8.72 5.57
C LYS A 31 -8.71 8.66 4.28
N SER A 32 -9.32 9.04 3.16
CA SER A 32 -8.76 8.90 1.81
C SER A 32 -7.37 9.51 1.63
N ASP A 33 -7.05 10.57 2.36
CA ASP A 33 -5.79 11.31 2.29
C ASP A 33 -4.67 10.74 3.19
N THR A 34 -4.99 9.82 4.10
CA THR A 34 -4.05 9.31 5.13
C THR A 34 -2.79 8.71 4.51
N VAL A 35 -2.94 7.78 3.57
CA VAL A 35 -1.79 7.14 2.89
C VAL A 35 -1.00 8.14 2.05
N SER A 36 -1.65 9.20 1.56
CA SER A 36 -0.97 10.29 0.85
C SER A 36 -0.17 11.22 1.77
N LYS A 37 -0.27 11.07 3.10
CA LYS A 37 0.55 11.82 4.06
C LYS A 37 1.76 11.01 4.53
N TRP A 38 1.77 9.69 4.31
CA TRP A 38 2.87 8.81 4.67
C TRP A 38 4.14 9.11 3.85
N GLY A 39 5.28 9.04 4.52
CA GLY A 39 6.59 9.32 3.92
C GLY A 39 6.84 10.80 3.60
N PHE A 40 5.96 11.69 4.07
CA PHE A 40 6.12 13.14 3.96
C PHE A 40 5.77 13.85 5.29
N VAL A 41 4.51 13.77 5.71
CA VAL A 41 4.02 14.39 6.96
C VAL A 41 4.07 13.39 8.12
N CYS A 42 3.80 12.12 7.84
CA CYS A 42 3.72 11.07 8.84
C CYS A 42 4.62 9.90 8.47
N GLU A 43 5.10 9.19 9.48
CA GLU A 43 5.80 7.94 9.28
C GLU A 43 4.87 6.87 8.70
N VAL A 44 5.47 5.94 7.97
CA VAL A 44 4.73 4.80 7.44
C VAL A 44 4.52 3.79 8.58
N PRO A 45 3.27 3.34 8.84
CA PRO A 45 3.03 2.34 9.87
C PRO A 45 3.83 1.06 9.63
N SER A 46 4.33 0.44 10.70
CA SER A 46 5.18 -0.76 10.63
C SER A 46 4.50 -1.95 9.96
N TRP A 47 3.17 -2.04 10.06
CA TRP A 47 2.38 -3.10 9.42
C TRP A 47 2.16 -2.90 7.92
N PHE A 48 2.44 -1.71 7.36
CA PHE A 48 2.16 -1.41 5.95
C PHE A 48 2.90 -2.35 5.00
N LEU A 49 4.22 -2.48 5.20
CA LEU A 49 5.08 -3.31 4.35
C LEU A 49 4.68 -4.80 4.34
N PRO A 50 4.52 -5.47 5.50
CA PRO A 50 4.09 -6.87 5.50
C PRO A 50 2.70 -7.04 4.88
N LEU A 51 1.75 -6.15 5.17
CA LEU A 51 0.41 -6.22 4.60
C LEU A 51 0.41 -6.07 3.07
N ILE A 52 1.06 -5.01 2.55
CA ILE A 52 1.03 -4.73 1.12
C ILE A 52 1.77 -5.80 0.32
N THR A 53 2.83 -6.39 0.91
CA THR A 53 3.59 -7.49 0.30
C THR A 53 2.75 -8.76 0.22
N MET A 54 2.08 -9.13 1.31
CA MET A 54 1.15 -10.27 1.34
C MET A 54 0.04 -10.11 0.29
N ILE A 55 -0.56 -8.92 0.14
CA ILE A 55 -1.59 -8.67 -0.88
C ILE A 55 -1.02 -8.83 -2.30
N ILE A 56 0.20 -8.36 -2.56
CA ILE A 56 0.86 -8.52 -3.86
C ILE A 56 1.06 -10.00 -4.19
N GLU A 57 1.59 -10.77 -3.24
CA GLU A 57 1.84 -12.21 -3.39
C GLU A 57 0.54 -12.98 -3.66
N LEU A 58 -0.49 -12.77 -2.84
CA LEU A 58 -1.80 -13.41 -3.03
C LEU A 58 -2.41 -13.11 -4.40
N ARG A 59 -2.31 -11.87 -4.88
CA ARG A 59 -2.81 -11.51 -6.22
C ARG A 59 -1.99 -12.14 -7.34
N GLN A 60 -0.69 -12.28 -7.17
CA GLN A 60 0.17 -12.98 -8.14
C GLN A 60 -0.11 -14.48 -8.15
N GLU A 61 -0.43 -15.09 -7.02
CA GLU A 61 -0.85 -16.50 -6.95
C GLU A 61 -2.21 -16.73 -7.61
N LEU A 62 -3.19 -15.86 -7.37
CA LEU A 62 -4.50 -15.95 -8.02
C LEU A 62 -4.36 -15.90 -9.54
N LYS A 63 -3.58 -14.94 -10.08
CA LYS A 63 -3.30 -14.83 -11.51
C LYS A 63 -2.57 -16.03 -12.12
N ARG A 64 -1.87 -16.84 -11.31
CA ARG A 64 -1.19 -18.06 -11.79
C ARG A 64 -2.12 -19.27 -11.86
N LYS A 65 -3.27 -19.20 -11.19
CA LYS A 65 -4.28 -20.27 -11.14
C LYS A 65 -5.43 -20.06 -12.14
N GLU A 66 -5.52 -18.86 -12.72
CA GLU A 66 -6.40 -18.51 -13.84
C GLU A 66 -5.74 -18.87 -15.18
#